data_AF-A0A1A8FW60-F1
#
_entry.id   AF-A0A1A8FW60-F1
#
_cell.length_a   1.000
_cell.length_b   1.000
_cell.length_c   1.000
_cell.angle_alpha   90.00
_cell.angle_beta   90.00
_cell.angle_gamma   90.00
#
_symmetry.space_group_name_H-M   'P 1'
#
loop_
_entity.id
_entity.type
_entity.pdbx_description
1 polymer ?
#
loop_
_entity_poly.entity_id
_entity_poly.type
_entity_poly.pdbx_seq_one_letter_code
_entity_poly.pdbx_strand_id
1 'polypeptide(L)'
;MADSEPLAAKRCDSGSSSSVSMETISTLTELEDLEKVYQQLCAEEREVEVELDRLVGQEGSIHTKMLALQRMGPNLQLIGGDASQLSGMITFTCSLAENVSRKVRQLDLAKTRLYNVIQRADDILDLKFCTDGVQTALRNEDYEQAAAHIHRYLSLDQSVIELSRQGEE
;
A
#
# COMPACT_ATOMS: atom_id res chain seq x y z
N MET A 1 -12.92 11.31 -13.01
CA MET A 1 -13.60 10.72 -14.17
C MET A 1 -12.98 11.38 -15.38
N ALA A 2 -12.02 10.69 -16.01
CA ALA A 2 -11.30 11.19 -17.17
C ALA A 2 -11.95 10.56 -18.40
N ASP A 3 -12.50 11.41 -19.27
CA ASP A 3 -13.09 11.02 -20.54
C ASP A 3 -12.06 10.27 -21.38
N SER A 4 -12.34 9.00 -21.62
CA SER A 4 -11.60 8.15 -22.55
C SER A 4 -12.33 8.20 -23.89
N GLU A 5 -11.94 9.14 -24.75
CA GLU A 5 -12.36 9.09 -26.16
C GLU A 5 -11.63 7.93 -26.87
N PRO A 6 -12.34 7.10 -27.65
CA PRO A 6 -11.73 5.99 -28.35
C PRO A 6 -11.02 6.51 -29.59
N LEU A 7 -9.70 6.34 -29.66
CA LEU A 7 -8.94 6.49 -30.89
C LEU A 7 -9.42 5.45 -31.91
N ALA A 8 -10.29 5.90 -32.81
CA ALA A 8 -10.66 5.14 -33.99
C ALA A 8 -9.41 4.98 -34.88
N ALA A 9 -8.75 3.82 -34.76
CA ALA A 9 -7.70 3.40 -35.65
C ALA A 9 -8.29 3.23 -37.06
N LYS A 10 -8.13 4.26 -37.89
CA LYS A 10 -8.47 4.21 -39.32
C LYS A 10 -7.52 3.23 -39.98
N ARG A 11 -7.98 1.99 -40.18
CA ARG A 11 -7.32 0.99 -41.01
C ARG A 11 -7.04 1.63 -42.37
N CYS A 12 -5.77 1.82 -42.68
CA CYS A 12 -5.32 2.18 -44.02
C CYS A 12 -5.42 0.90 -44.86
N ASP A 13 -6.53 0.79 -45.58
CA ASP A 13 -6.70 -0.23 -46.60
C ASP A 13 -5.74 0.11 -47.75
N SER A 14 -4.58 -0.53 -47.74
CA SER A 14 -3.49 -0.31 -48.70
C SER A 14 -3.74 -1.21 -49.89
N GLY A 15 -4.73 -0.82 -50.69
CA GLY A 15 -5.10 -1.44 -51.96
C GLY A 15 -4.76 -0.56 -53.15
N SER A 16 -3.53 -0.05 -53.26
CA SER A 16 -3.05 0.60 -54.50
C SER A 16 -2.42 -0.46 -55.41
N SER A 17 -3.27 -1.30 -56.00
CA SER A 17 -2.95 -2.00 -57.23
C SER A 17 -3.20 -1.03 -58.38
N SER A 18 -2.15 -0.62 -59.08
CA SER A 18 -2.18 0.32 -60.20
C SER A 18 -3.35 0.04 -61.14
N SER A 19 -4.17 1.06 -61.42
CA SER A 19 -5.43 0.87 -62.15
C SER A 19 -5.27 0.54 -63.64
N VAL A 20 -4.06 0.74 -64.20
CA VAL A 20 -3.77 0.57 -65.63
C VAL A 20 -2.67 -0.48 -65.82
N SER A 21 -3.02 -1.63 -66.38
CA SER A 21 -2.07 -2.70 -66.70
C SER A 21 -1.19 -2.32 -67.90
N MET A 22 0.07 -2.76 -67.89
CA MET A 22 1.03 -2.49 -68.99
C MET A 22 0.54 -3.04 -70.34
N GLU A 23 -0.23 -4.13 -70.31
CA GLU A 23 -0.89 -4.73 -71.49
C GLU A 23 -1.91 -3.78 -72.13
N THR A 24 -2.73 -3.09 -71.34
CA THR A 24 -3.72 -2.11 -71.84
C THR A 24 -3.05 -0.93 -72.53
N ILE A 25 -1.87 -0.49 -72.06
CA ILE A 25 -1.12 0.62 -72.68
C ILE A 25 -0.58 0.21 -74.06
N SER A 26 -0.18 -1.07 -74.21
CA SER A 26 0.38 -1.59 -75.46
C SER A 26 -0.62 -1.78 -76.60
N THR A 27 -1.92 -1.83 -76.29
CA THR A 27 -3.01 -2.02 -77.26
C THR A 27 -3.65 -0.72 -77.77
N LEU A 28 -3.27 0.44 -77.21
CA LEU A 28 -3.87 1.74 -77.56
C LEU A 28 -3.25 2.28 -78.85
N THR A 29 -4.05 2.42 -79.89
CA THR A 29 -3.66 3.01 -81.19
C THR A 29 -4.35 4.33 -81.50
N GLU A 30 -5.44 4.65 -80.79
CA GLU A 30 -6.22 5.88 -80.94
C GLU A 30 -5.70 6.98 -80.00
N LEU A 31 -5.55 8.19 -80.53
CA LEU A 31 -4.94 9.33 -79.80
C LEU A 31 -5.79 9.74 -78.58
N GLU A 32 -7.12 9.67 -78.69
CA GLU A 32 -8.04 10.11 -77.64
C GLU A 32 -8.02 9.15 -76.43
N ASP A 33 -7.87 7.85 -76.66
CA ASP A 33 -7.79 6.86 -75.58
C ASP A 33 -6.43 6.92 -74.87
N LEU A 34 -5.36 7.20 -75.62
CA LEU A 34 -4.03 7.46 -75.05
C LEU A 34 -4.05 8.70 -74.15
N GLU A 35 -4.73 9.78 -74.55
CA GLU A 35 -4.84 11.00 -73.77
C GLU A 35 -5.64 10.78 -72.47
N LYS A 36 -6.73 10.00 -72.50
CA LYS A 36 -7.51 9.64 -71.30
C LYS A 36 -6.68 8.84 -70.30
N VAL A 37 -5.97 7.81 -70.76
CA VAL A 37 -5.12 6.97 -69.91
C VAL A 37 -3.95 7.78 -69.33
N TYR A 38 -3.36 8.68 -70.13
CA TYR A 38 -2.34 9.60 -69.67
C TYR A 38 -2.85 10.54 -68.56
N GLN A 39 -4.03 11.15 -68.74
CA GLN A 39 -4.63 12.01 -67.73
C GLN A 39 -4.98 11.26 -66.43
N GLN A 40 -5.42 10.00 -66.55
CA GLN A 40 -5.69 9.14 -65.40
C GLN A 40 -4.40 8.80 -64.63
N LEU A 41 -3.32 8.43 -65.32
CA LEU A 41 -2.01 8.19 -64.71
C LEU A 41 -1.47 9.45 -64.03
N CYS A 42 -1.59 10.62 -64.65
CA CYS A 42 -1.18 11.88 -64.02
C CYS A 42 -2.03 12.24 -62.78
N ALA A 43 -3.28 11.80 -62.70
CA ALA A 43 -4.11 12.00 -61.52
C ALA A 43 -3.68 11.07 -60.38
N GLU A 44 -3.38 9.81 -60.70
CA GLU A 44 -2.89 8.81 -59.75
C GLU A 44 -1.50 9.19 -59.22
N GLU A 45 -0.60 9.64 -60.08
CA GLU A 45 0.73 10.15 -59.70
C GLU A 45 0.61 11.30 -58.68
N ARG A 46 -0.30 12.25 -58.93
CA ARG A 46 -0.58 13.35 -57.99
C ARG A 46 -1.15 12.87 -56.66
N GLU A 47 -2.01 11.87 -56.66
CA GLU A 47 -2.58 11.31 -55.42
C GLU A 47 -1.51 10.61 -54.58
N VAL A 48 -0.67 9.80 -55.22
CA VAL A 48 0.45 9.12 -54.58
C VAL A 48 1.47 10.13 -54.05
N GLU A 49 1.75 11.20 -54.78
CA GLU A 49 2.68 12.24 -54.34
C GLU A 49 2.16 13.00 -53.10
N VAL A 50 0.87 13.32 -53.06
CA VAL A 50 0.24 13.93 -51.87
C VAL A 50 0.29 12.99 -50.66
N GLU A 51 0.05 11.69 -50.85
CA GLU A 51 0.11 10.71 -49.77
C GLU A 51 1.56 10.48 -49.29
N LEU A 52 2.52 10.51 -50.20
CA LEU A 52 3.95 10.44 -49.88
C LEU A 52 4.38 11.66 -49.05
N ASP A 53 4.02 12.87 -49.47
CA ASP A 53 4.28 14.10 -48.72
C ASP A 53 3.65 14.07 -47.33
N ARG A 54 2.44 13.49 -47.21
CA ARG A 54 1.77 13.29 -45.93
C ARG A 54 2.56 12.34 -45.03
N LEU A 55 3.06 11.22 -45.55
CA LEU A 55 3.83 10.23 -44.80
C LEU A 55 5.21 10.77 -44.39
N VAL A 56 5.91 11.43 -45.31
CA VAL A 56 7.21 12.08 -45.04
C VAL A 56 7.03 13.20 -44.01
N GLY A 57 5.95 13.98 -44.10
CA GLY A 57 5.62 15.00 -43.10
C GLY A 57 5.35 14.44 -41.70
N GLN A 58 4.90 13.18 -41.58
CA GLN A 58 4.68 12.52 -40.29
C GLN A 58 5.96 11.98 -39.65
N GLU A 59 6.98 11.65 -40.45
CA GLU A 59 8.24 11.07 -39.98
C GLU A 59 8.91 11.95 -38.91
N GLY A 60 9.01 13.26 -39.15
CA GLY A 60 9.63 14.20 -38.20
C GLY A 60 8.88 14.28 -36.85
N SER A 61 7.55 14.20 -36.88
CA SER A 61 6.72 14.18 -35.66
C SER A 61 6.92 12.89 -34.87
N ILE A 62 6.96 11.74 -35.55
CA ILE A 62 7.22 10.44 -34.94
C ILE A 62 8.63 10.40 -34.34
N HIS A 63 9.63 10.88 -35.08
CA HIS A 63 11.01 10.95 -34.62
C HIS A 63 11.14 11.80 -33.34
N THR A 64 10.48 12.96 -33.30
CA THR A 64 10.46 13.83 -32.11
C THR A 64 9.82 13.15 -30.90
N LYS A 65 8.69 12.45 -31.09
CA LYS A 65 8.03 11.68 -30.01
C LYS A 65 8.89 10.52 -29.52
N MET A 66 9.59 9.84 -30.42
CA MET A 66 10.50 8.74 -30.09
C MET A 66 11.67 9.24 -29.24
N LEU A 67 12.31 10.36 -29.63
CA LEU A 67 13.36 11.00 -28.83
C LEU A 67 12.87 11.43 -27.45
N ALA A 68 11.64 11.96 -27.36
CA ALA A 68 11.04 12.33 -26.09
C ALA A 68 10.87 11.11 -25.17
N LEU A 69 10.35 9.99 -25.68
CA LEU A 69 10.21 8.74 -24.94
C LEU A 69 11.55 8.16 -24.51
N GLN A 70 12.55 8.16 -25.40
CA GLN A 70 13.88 7.65 -25.09
C GLN A 70 14.54 8.46 -23.96
N ARG A 71 14.32 9.78 -23.92
CA ARG A 71 14.79 10.65 -22.84
C ARG A 71 14.05 10.42 -21.52
N MET A 72 12.83 9.90 -21.54
CA MET A 72 12.06 9.59 -20.33
C MET A 72 12.48 8.27 -19.66
N GLY A 73 13.10 7.34 -20.40
CA GLY A 73 13.53 6.04 -19.89
C GLY A 73 14.37 6.11 -18.59
N PRO A 74 15.46 6.91 -18.56
CA PRO A 74 16.29 7.06 -17.36
C PRO A 74 15.53 7.60 -16.14
N ASN A 75 14.59 8.55 -16.34
CA ASN A 75 13.80 9.10 -15.24
C ASN A 75 12.86 8.04 -14.63
N LEU A 76 12.25 7.20 -15.47
CA LEU A 76 11.41 6.09 -14.99
C LEU A 76 12.22 5.03 -14.23
N GLN A 77 13.44 4.74 -14.69
CA GLN A 77 14.35 3.83 -13.98
C GLN A 77 14.75 4.40 -12.61
N LEU A 78 15.06 5.69 -12.52
CA LEU A 78 15.36 6.37 -11.27
C LEU A 78 14.18 6.29 -10.29
N ILE A 79 12.98 6.64 -10.76
CA ILE A 79 11.74 6.56 -9.96
C ILE A 79 11.47 5.12 -9.50
N GLY A 80 11.73 4.12 -10.35
CA GLY A 80 11.63 2.71 -9.97
C GLY A 80 12.60 2.32 -8.86
N GLY A 81 13.85 2.82 -8.92
CA GLY A 81 14.85 2.66 -7.87
C GLY A 81 14.43 3.30 -6.56
N ASP A 82 13.98 4.56 -6.61
CA ASP A 82 13.50 5.32 -5.44
C ASP A 82 12.29 4.63 -4.80
N ALA A 83 11.34 4.14 -5.59
CA ALA A 83 10.18 3.41 -5.10
C ALA A 83 10.58 2.08 -4.43
N SER A 84 11.55 1.35 -4.99
CA SER A 84 12.07 0.12 -4.39
C SER A 84 12.78 0.40 -3.06
N GLN A 85 13.62 1.43 -3.01
CA GLN A 85 14.29 1.85 -1.78
C GLN A 85 13.28 2.26 -0.71
N LEU A 86 12.27 3.05 -1.08
CA LEU A 86 11.21 3.48 -0.17
C LEU A 86 10.41 2.28 0.37
N SER A 87 10.06 1.32 -0.48
CA SER A 87 9.41 0.08 -0.05
C SER A 87 10.25 -0.70 0.96
N GLY A 88 11.57 -0.78 0.74
CA GLY A 88 12.50 -1.36 1.71
C GLY A 88 12.52 -0.61 3.05
N MET A 89 12.58 0.72 3.02
CA MET A 89 12.53 1.55 4.22
C MET A 89 11.21 1.40 5.00
N ILE A 90 10.07 1.36 4.30
CA ILE A 90 8.77 1.14 4.93
C ILE A 90 8.74 -0.23 5.60
N THR A 91 9.17 -1.28 4.89
CA THR A 91 9.21 -2.65 5.44
C THR A 91 10.08 -2.75 6.69
N PHE A 92 11.26 -2.13 6.66
CA PHE A 92 12.16 -2.07 7.81
C PHE A 92 11.51 -1.31 8.99
N THR A 93 10.90 -0.17 8.72
CA THR A 93 10.22 0.65 9.73
C THR A 93 9.04 -0.09 10.36
N CYS A 94 8.21 -0.77 9.54
CA CYS A 94 7.12 -1.61 10.01
C CYS A 94 7.64 -2.73 10.92
N SER A 95 8.69 -3.42 10.50
CA SER A 95 9.31 -4.49 11.29
C SER A 95 9.83 -3.96 12.63
N LEU A 96 10.46 -2.78 12.64
CA LEU A 96 10.92 -2.15 13.87
C LEU A 96 9.75 -1.76 14.78
N ALA A 97 8.71 -1.12 14.24
CA ALA A 97 7.53 -0.73 14.99
C ALA A 97 6.79 -1.92 15.60
N GLU A 98 6.70 -3.05 14.88
CA GLU A 98 6.12 -4.28 15.38
C GLU A 98 6.97 -4.91 16.49
N ASN A 99 8.30 -4.89 16.35
CA ASN A 99 9.21 -5.33 17.41
C ASN A 99 9.09 -4.48 18.68
N VAL A 100 9.04 -3.15 18.54
CA VAL A 100 8.84 -2.24 19.68
C VAL A 100 7.48 -2.49 20.32
N SER A 101 6.41 -2.56 19.54
CA SER A 101 5.06 -2.85 20.02
C SER A 101 4.97 -4.17 20.80
N ARG A 102 5.63 -5.22 20.31
CA ARG A 102 5.70 -6.51 21.01
C ARG A 102 6.39 -6.41 22.36
N LYS A 103 7.53 -5.71 22.42
CA LYS A 103 8.26 -5.48 23.67
C LYS A 103 7.45 -4.65 24.67
N VAL A 104 6.75 -3.63 24.20
CA VAL A 104 5.86 -2.80 25.04
C VAL A 104 4.74 -3.66 25.63
N ARG A 105 4.04 -4.47 24.82
CA ARG A 105 3.01 -5.39 25.33
C ARG A 105 3.54 -6.38 26.36
N GLN A 106 4.75 -6.90 26.16
CA GLN A 106 5.37 -7.80 27.13
C GLN A 106 5.68 -7.08 28.45
N LEU A 107 6.17 -5.85 28.37
CA LEU A 107 6.42 -5.00 29.54
C LEU A 107 5.12 -4.68 30.26
N ASP A 108 4.06 -4.31 29.54
CA ASP A 108 2.74 -4.03 30.11
C ASP A 108 2.19 -5.26 30.86
N LEU A 109 2.31 -6.45 30.29
CA LEU A 109 1.91 -7.69 30.96
C LEU A 109 2.71 -7.93 32.25
N ALA A 110 4.03 -7.73 32.21
CA ALA A 110 4.87 -7.85 33.40
C ALA A 110 4.49 -6.81 34.47
N LYS A 111 4.23 -5.57 34.05
CA LYS A 111 3.80 -4.46 34.92
C LYS A 111 2.46 -4.78 35.59
N THR A 112 1.45 -5.26 34.85
CA THR A 112 0.17 -5.68 35.42
C THR A 112 0.35 -6.80 36.44
N ARG A 113 1.18 -7.81 36.13
CA ARG A 113 1.48 -8.90 37.09
C ARG A 113 2.15 -8.37 38.35
N LEU A 114 3.10 -7.44 38.23
CA LEU A 114 3.76 -6.82 39.37
C LEU A 114 2.77 -6.04 40.24
N TYR A 115 1.87 -5.26 39.65
CA TYR A 115 0.83 -4.57 40.42
C TYR A 115 -0.08 -5.53 41.16
N ASN A 116 -0.47 -6.66 40.55
CA ASN A 116 -1.27 -7.67 41.23
C ASN A 116 -0.52 -8.27 42.42
N VAL A 117 0.79 -8.50 42.30
CA VAL A 117 1.61 -9.00 43.41
C VAL A 117 1.77 -7.95 44.51
N ILE A 118 1.98 -6.68 44.15
CA ILE A 118 2.06 -5.57 45.11
C ILE A 118 0.76 -5.46 45.89
N GLN A 119 -0.38 -5.43 45.19
CA GLN A 119 -1.70 -5.38 45.84
C GLN A 119 -1.88 -6.56 46.80
N ARG A 120 -1.54 -7.78 46.34
CA ARG A 120 -1.61 -8.97 47.19
C ARG A 120 -0.71 -8.86 48.43
N ALA A 121 0.48 -8.27 48.30
CA ALA A 121 1.37 -8.05 49.43
C ALA A 121 0.79 -7.04 50.42
N ASP A 122 0.21 -5.94 49.93
CA ASP A 122 -0.48 -4.95 50.76
C ASP A 122 -1.66 -5.58 51.50
N ASP A 123 -2.46 -6.41 50.82
CA ASP A 123 -3.60 -7.10 51.42
C ASP A 123 -3.16 -8.08 52.54
N ILE A 124 -2.06 -8.81 52.34
CA ILE A 124 -1.46 -9.69 53.37
C ILE A 124 -0.92 -8.88 54.54
N LEU A 125 -0.31 -7.72 54.30
CA LEU A 125 0.18 -6.84 55.36
C LEU A 125 -0.98 -6.31 56.20
N ASP A 126 -2.08 -5.89 55.57
CA ASP A 126 -3.28 -5.45 56.28
C ASP A 126 -3.89 -6.56 57.14
N LEU A 127 -3.90 -7.80 56.63
CA LEU A 127 -4.31 -8.99 57.38
C LEU A 127 -3.44 -9.21 58.64
N LYS A 128 -2.12 -9.10 58.46
CA LYS A 128 -1.16 -9.23 59.54
C LYS A 128 -1.34 -8.13 60.58
N PHE A 129 -1.50 -6.87 60.16
CA PHE A 129 -1.74 -5.75 61.08
C PHE A 129 -3.01 -5.92 61.89
N CYS A 130 -4.08 -6.46 61.30
CA CYS A 130 -5.29 -6.78 62.07
C CYS A 130 -4.99 -7.87 63.13
N THR A 131 -4.27 -8.92 62.76
CA THR A 131 -3.92 -10.03 63.67
C THR A 131 -3.01 -9.58 64.81
N ASP A 132 -1.92 -8.89 64.49
CA ASP A 132 -0.96 -8.35 65.47
C ASP A 132 -1.61 -7.29 66.38
N GLY A 133 -2.50 -6.46 65.81
CA GLY A 133 -3.29 -5.46 66.52
C GLY A 133 -4.22 -6.07 67.56
N VAL A 134 -4.97 -7.12 67.19
CA VAL A 134 -5.82 -7.88 68.12
C VAL A 134 -4.98 -8.50 69.25
N GLN A 135 -3.87 -9.15 68.92
CA GLN A 135 -3.01 -9.79 69.92
C GLN A 135 -2.44 -8.77 70.92
N THR A 136 -2.07 -7.58 70.45
CA THR A 136 -1.53 -6.51 71.28
C THR A 136 -2.61 -5.86 72.13
N ALA A 137 -3.77 -5.55 71.56
CA ALA A 137 -4.90 -4.96 72.27
C ALA A 137 -5.43 -5.87 73.40
N LEU A 138 -5.54 -7.18 73.13
CA LEU A 138 -5.92 -8.17 74.15
C LEU A 138 -4.91 -8.25 75.31
N ARG A 139 -3.60 -8.11 75.02
CA ARG A 139 -2.56 -8.10 76.06
C ARG A 139 -2.64 -6.87 76.96
N ASN A 140 -3.12 -5.76 76.42
CA ASN A 140 -3.29 -4.49 77.13
C ASN A 140 -4.70 -4.33 77.75
N GLU A 141 -5.54 -5.36 77.67
CA GLU A 141 -6.94 -5.36 78.13
C GLU A 141 -7.82 -4.28 77.45
N ASP A 142 -7.41 -3.79 76.28
CA ASP A 142 -8.16 -2.82 75.47
C ASP A 142 -9.07 -3.54 74.47
N TYR A 143 -10.25 -3.94 74.95
CA TYR A 143 -11.22 -4.69 74.15
C TYR A 143 -11.87 -3.87 73.03
N GLU A 144 -11.88 -2.54 73.14
CA GLU A 144 -12.44 -1.65 72.11
C GLU A 144 -11.54 -1.65 70.87
N GLN A 145 -10.22 -1.49 71.06
CA GLN A 145 -9.26 -1.60 69.97
C GLN A 145 -9.21 -3.00 69.35
N ALA A 146 -9.32 -4.05 70.17
CA ALA A 146 -9.40 -5.42 69.66
C ALA A 146 -10.63 -5.61 68.75
N ALA A 147 -11.81 -5.12 69.17
CA ALA A 147 -13.03 -5.16 68.35
C ALA A 147 -12.88 -4.35 67.05
N ALA A 148 -12.20 -3.21 67.08
CA ALA A 148 -11.94 -2.39 65.89
C ALA A 148 -11.06 -3.13 64.86
N HIS A 149 -9.99 -3.81 65.30
CA HIS A 149 -9.16 -4.61 64.41
C HIS A 149 -9.90 -5.84 63.84
N ILE A 150 -10.77 -6.49 64.63
CA ILE A 150 -11.62 -7.59 64.16
C ILE A 150 -12.63 -7.09 63.13
N HIS A 151 -13.27 -5.95 63.38
CA HIS A 151 -14.21 -5.35 62.43
C HIS A 151 -13.52 -5.02 61.11
N ARG A 152 -12.30 -4.46 61.15
CA ARG A 152 -11.50 -4.20 59.95
C ARG A 152 -11.21 -5.50 59.20
N TYR A 153 -10.74 -6.56 59.88
CA TYR A 153 -10.53 -7.88 59.29
C TYR A 153 -11.78 -8.41 58.57
N LEU A 154 -12.96 -8.32 59.19
CA LEU A 154 -14.22 -8.79 58.61
C LEU A 154 -14.71 -7.93 57.44
N SER A 155 -14.16 -6.73 57.30
CA SER A 155 -14.43 -5.82 56.18
C SER A 155 -13.46 -5.98 55.01
N LEU A 156 -12.37 -6.76 55.18
CA LEU A 156 -11.50 -7.13 54.05
C LEU A 156 -12.25 -8.08 53.10
N ASP A 157 -11.91 -8.01 51.81
CA ASP A 157 -12.52 -8.88 50.80
C ASP A 157 -12.23 -10.36 51.11
N GLN A 158 -13.27 -11.19 51.03
CA GLN A 158 -13.20 -12.63 51.27
C GLN A 158 -12.20 -13.32 50.33
N SER A 159 -12.01 -12.77 49.13
CA SER A 159 -11.01 -13.26 48.18
C SER A 159 -9.59 -13.19 48.74
N VAL A 160 -9.22 -12.14 49.47
CA VAL A 160 -7.91 -11.95 50.12
C VAL A 160 -7.64 -13.01 51.18
N ILE A 161 -8.69 -13.37 51.94
CA ILE A 161 -8.62 -14.36 53.02
C ILE A 161 -8.48 -15.78 52.44
N GLU A 162 -9.17 -16.08 51.34
CA GLU A 162 -9.05 -17.38 50.67
C GLU A 162 -7.71 -17.54 49.92
N LEU A 163 -7.18 -16.45 49.34
CA LEU A 163 -5.91 -16.42 48.63
C LEU A 163 -4.67 -16.51 49.56
N SER A 164 -4.79 -16.07 50.81
CA SER A 164 -3.75 -16.25 51.83
C SER A 164 -3.68 -17.71 52.31
N ARG A 165 -4.82 -18.42 52.32
CA ARG A 165 -4.89 -19.87 52.64
C ARG A 165 -4.27 -20.76 51.57
N GLN A 166 -4.27 -20.36 50.30
CA GLN A 166 -3.73 -21.15 49.18
C GLN A 166 -2.21 -21.01 48.98
N GLY A 167 -1.53 -20.15 49.73
CA GLY A 167 -0.07 -19.95 49.63
C GLY A 167 0.81 -20.96 50.38
N GLU A 168 0.22 -22.03 50.96
CA GLU A 168 0.92 -23.06 51.75
C GLU A 168 1.18 -24.39 50.99
N GLU A 169 0.95 -24.45 49.68
CA GLU A 169 1.40 -25.56 48.79
C GLU A 169 2.44 -25.08 47.77
#